data_AF-A0A5U8KB59-F1
#
_entry.id   AF-A0A5U8KB59-F1
#
_cell.length_a   1.000
_cell.length_b   1.000
_cell.length_c   1.000
_cell.angle_alpha   90.00
_cell.angle_beta   90.00
_cell.angle_gamma   90.00
#
_symmetry.space_group_name_H-M   'P 1'
#
loop_
_entity.id
_entity.type
_entity.pdbx_description
1 polymer ?
#
loop_
_entity_poly.entity_id
_entity_poly.type
_entity_poly.pdbx_seq_one_letter_code
_entity_poly.pdbx_strand_id
1 'polypeptide(L)' 'MTEQISLLDDQLVDMRFITKLTGLTDKWFYKLIKDGLFPKPIKLGRSSRWKKSEVELWLEERIATSRGN' A
#
# COMPACT_ATOMS: atom_id res chain seq x y z
N MET A 1 -6.79 4.81 -20.17
CA MET A 1 -8.19 4.62 -19.73
C MET A 1 -8.16 4.68 -18.22
N THR A 2 -8.70 5.73 -17.60
CA THR A 2 -8.76 5.82 -16.14
C THR A 2 -9.90 4.93 -15.68
N GLU A 3 -9.60 3.76 -15.12
CA GLU A 3 -10.63 2.95 -14.47
C GLU A 3 -11.22 3.74 -13.31
N GLN A 4 -12.52 3.98 -13.40
CA GLN A 4 -13.29 4.66 -12.37
C GLN A 4 -13.52 3.67 -11.23
N ILE A 5 -12.51 3.45 -10.40
CA ILE A 5 -12.63 2.64 -9.19
C ILE A 5 -13.67 3.32 -8.30
N SER A 6 -14.84 2.70 -8.15
CA SER A 6 -15.87 3.24 -7.26
C SER A 6 -15.36 3.17 -5.82
N LEU A 7 -15.58 4.24 -5.05
CA LEU A 7 -15.18 4.35 -3.64
C LEU A 7 -15.73 3.23 -2.75
N LEU A 8 -16.78 2.53 -3.21
CA LEU A 8 -17.40 1.41 -2.51
C LEU A 8 -16.70 0.07 -2.79
N ASP A 9 -15.92 -0.01 -3.87
CA ASP A 9 -15.28 -1.26 -4.31
C ASP A 9 -13.84 -1.40 -3.77
N ASP A 10 -13.24 -0.31 -3.29
CA ASP A 10 -11.87 -0.31 -2.79
C ASP A 10 -11.82 -0.23 -1.26
N GLN A 11 -11.33 -1.31 -0.65
CA GLN A 11 -11.28 -1.45 0.79
C GLN A 11 -10.09 -0.69 1.40
N LEU A 12 -10.29 -0.14 2.60
CA LEU A 12 -9.21 0.48 3.36
C LEU A 12 -8.50 -0.53 4.28
N VAL A 13 -7.23 -0.77 4.01
CA VAL A 13 -6.36 -1.67 4.78
C VAL A 13 -5.54 -0.91 5.82
N ASP A 14 -5.10 -1.60 6.88
CA ASP A 14 -4.23 -1.06 7.92
C ASP A 14 -2.82 -1.65 7.84
N MET A 15 -1.89 -1.14 8.65
CA MET A 15 -0.50 -1.64 8.68
C MET A 15 -0.43 -3.13 9.03
N ARG A 16 -1.33 -3.63 9.90
CA ARG A 16 -1.34 -5.06 10.28
C ARG A 16 -1.72 -5.96 9.11
N PHE A 17 -2.67 -5.52 8.28
CA PHE A 17 -2.98 -6.21 7.04
C PHE A 17 -1.75 -6.26 6.12
N ILE A 18 -1.08 -5.11 5.92
CA ILE A 18 0.08 -5.00 5.01
C ILE A 18 1.24 -5.88 5.48
N THR A 19 1.56 -5.88 6.77
CA THR A 19 2.64 -6.73 7.32
C THR A 19 2.29 -8.21 7.26
N LYS A 20 1.02 -8.58 7.50
CA LYS A 20 0.54 -9.96 7.34
C LYS A 20 0.60 -10.43 5.88
N LEU A 21 0.23 -9.57 4.94
CA LEU A 21 0.24 -9.86 3.51
C LEU A 21 1.67 -10.07 2.99
N THR A 22 2.60 -9.23 3.41
CA THR A 22 3.97 -9.20 2.84
C THR A 22 4.99 -9.99 3.65
N GLY A 23 4.68 -10.36 4.90
CA GLY A 23 5.63 -10.99 5.82
C GLY A 23 6.73 -10.04 6.32
N LEU A 24 6.63 -8.74 6.01
CA LEU A 24 7.62 -7.73 6.37
C LEU A 24 7.19 -6.95 7.62
N THR A 25 8.16 -6.33 8.29
CA THR A 25 7.91 -5.57 9.52
C THR A 25 7.31 -4.20 9.22
N ASP A 26 6.48 -3.71 10.13
CA ASP A 26 5.92 -2.35 10.09
C ASP A 26 7.00 -1.27 10.08
N LYS A 27 8.09 -1.46 10.84
CA LYS A 27 9.25 -0.56 10.86
C LYS A 27 9.84 -0.34 9.48
N TRP A 28 9.89 -1.39 8.65
CA TRP A 28 10.39 -1.28 7.28
C TRP A 28 9.44 -0.45 6.41
N PHE A 29 8.12 -0.64 6.52
CA PHE A 29 7.16 0.21 5.82
C PHE A 29 7.19 1.66 6.28
N TYR A 30 7.33 1.92 7.58
CA TYR A 30 7.48 3.30 8.07
C TYR A 30 8.74 3.97 7.52
N LYS A 31 9.83 3.21 7.34
CA LYS A 31 11.01 3.71 6.63
C LYS A 31 10.68 4.05 5.18
N LEU A 32 10.02 3.16 4.43
CA LEU A 32 9.65 3.45 3.04
C LEU A 32 8.70 4.65 2.91
N ILE A 33 7.74 4.81 3.81
CA ILE A 33 6.84 5.98 3.84
C ILE A 33 7.65 7.26 4.04
N LYS A 34 8.65 7.24 4.93
CA LYS A 34 9.56 8.38 5.15
C LYS A 34 10.40 8.67 3.91
N ASP A 35 10.89 7.63 3.24
CA ASP A 35 11.74 7.72 2.05
C ASP A 35 10.90 8.03 0.77
N GLY A 36 9.57 8.10 0.88
CA GLY A 36 8.66 8.35 -0.25
C GLY A 36 8.51 7.16 -1.21
N LEU A 37 8.94 5.96 -0.78
CA LEU A 37 8.98 4.73 -1.57
C LEU A 37 7.76 3.82 -1.35
N PHE A 38 6.84 4.21 -0.48
CA PHE A 38 5.56 3.52 -0.24
C PHE A 38 4.43 4.55 -0.15
N PRO A 39 3.19 4.22 -0.56
CA PRO A 39 2.07 5.15 -0.51
C PRO A 39 1.88 5.77 0.88
N LYS A 40 1.58 7.08 0.91
CA LYS A 40 1.32 7.78 2.17
C LYS A 40 -0.03 7.36 2.73
N PRO A 41 -0.15 7.18 4.06
CA PRO A 41 -1.43 6.82 4.65
C PRO A 41 -2.46 7.94 4.55
N ILE A 42 -3.70 7.55 4.30
CA ILE A 42 -4.90 8.34 4.56
C ILE A 42 -5.12 8.39 6.08
N LYS A 43 -5.16 9.60 6.66
CA LYS A 43 -5.38 9.80 8.10
C LYS A 43 -6.88 9.90 8.40
N LEU A 44 -7.38 8.95 9.17
CA LEU A 44 -8.73 8.94 9.73
C LEU A 44 -8.62 9.05 11.26
N GLY A 45 -8.39 10.27 11.74
CA GLY A 45 -8.02 10.54 13.12
C GLY A 45 -6.65 9.92 13.47
N ARG A 46 -6.63 9.05 14.49
CA ARG A 46 -5.41 8.32 14.89
C ARG A 46 -5.11 7.13 13.96
N SER A 47 -6.09 6.69 13.18
CA SER A 47 -5.93 5.57 12.27
C SER A 47 -5.25 5.99 10.98
N SER A 48 -4.27 5.20 10.56
CA SER A 48 -3.62 5.32 9.25
C SER A 48 -4.15 4.19 8.37
N ARG A 49 -4.68 4.54 7.19
CA ARG A 49 -5.27 3.61 6.24
C ARG A 49 -4.67 3.78 4.86
N TRP A 50 -4.75 2.75 4.05
CA TRP A 50 -4.38 2.77 2.63
C TRP A 50 -5.50 2.15 1.83
N LYS A 51 -5.66 2.58 0.58
CA LYS A 51 -6.46 1.82 -0.36
C LYS A 51 -5.80 0.47 -0.62
N LYS A 52 -6.60 -0.59 -0.67
CA LYS A 52 -6.09 -1.92 -0.98
C LYS A 52 -5.46 -1.92 -2.37
N SER A 53 -6.12 -1.28 -3.33
CA SER A 53 -5.62 -1.12 -4.70
C SER A 53 -4.23 -0.46 -4.77
N GLU A 54 -3.98 0.60 -3.99
CA GLU A 54 -2.67 1.27 -3.96
C GLU A 54 -1.57 0.36 -3.43
N VAL A 55 -1.87 -0.46 -2.42
CA VAL A 55 -0.92 -1.43 -1.87
C VAL A 55 -0.65 -2.56 -2.87
N GLU A 56 -1.69 -3.04 -3.55
CA GLU A 56 -1.57 -4.08 -4.59
C GLU A 56 -0.74 -3.59 -5.77
N LEU A 57 -1.04 -2.39 -6.29
CA LEU A 57 -0.27 -1.77 -7.37
C LEU A 57 1.21 -1.60 -7.00
N TRP A 58 1.48 -1.11 -5.78
CA TRP A 58 2.86 -1.00 -5.29
C TRP A 58 3.58 -2.36 -5.23
N LEU A 59 2.88 -3.43 -4.83
CA LEU A 59 3.45 -4.78 -4.84
C LEU A 59 3.74 -5.27 -6.26
N GLU A 60 2.82 -5.05 -7.21
CA GLU A 60 2.99 -5.40 -8.61
C GLU A 60 4.20 -4.69 -9.22
N GLU A 61 4.38 -3.39 -8.98
CA GLU A 61 5.56 -2.64 -9.43
C GLU A 61 6.86 -3.25 -8.91
N ARG A 62 6.88 -3.70 -7.64
CA ARG A 62 8.06 -4.35 -7.04
C ARG A 62 8.32 -5.73 -7.63
N ILE A 63 7.28 -6.50 -7.93
CA ILE A 63 7.39 -7.78 -8.62
C ILE A 63 7.91 -7.58 -10.04
N ALA A 64 7.37 -6.62 -10.79
CA ALA A 64 7.81 -6.27 -12.13
C ALA A 64 9.27 -5.83 -12.13
N THR A 65 9.66 -4.93 -11.22
CA THR A 65 11.06 -4.50 -11.04
C THR A 65 11.98 -5.67 -10.71
N SER A 66 11.53 -6.61 -9.88
CA SER A 66 12.33 -7.78 -9.50
C SER A 66 12.48 -8.81 -10.62
N ARG A 67 11.48 -8.94 -11.51
CA ARG A 67 11.46 -9.93 -12.58
C ARG A 67 11.98 -9.38 -13.91
N GLY A 68 12.13 -8.07 -14.02
CA GLY A 68 12.73 -7.39 -15.16
C GLY A 68 11.80 -7.31 -16.37
N ASN A 69 11.40 -6.08 -16.69
CA ASN A 69 11.75 -5.52 -18.00
C ASN A 69 13.14 -4.90 -17.86
#